data_AF-A0A951A547-F1
#
_entry.id   AF-A0A951A547-F1
#
_cell.length_a   1.000
_cell.length_b   1.000
_cell.length_c   1.000
_cell.angle_alpha   90.00
_cell.angle_beta   90.00
_cell.angle_gamma   90.00
#
_symmetry.space_group_name_H-M   'P 1'
#
loop_
_entity.id
_entity.type
_entity.pdbx_description
1 polymer ?
#
loop_
_entity_poly.entity_id
_entity_poly.type
_entity_poly.pdbx_seq_one_letter_code
_entity_poly.pdbx_strand_id
1 'polypeptide(L)'
;MTVHPLNEMATPASNARLVSEIFRKLAEFRIDYDETYLHELFAMLRRRMPERQADRVMSDALAMDNEIRFRLPDGLSLGEDDAGFPSPEAQALTRLIAYAGATDHSLAAAAAEELGIENHRILRKCASVLASSLAQGGIEIGWEAASVAIPMKARGSSDVDFRL
;
A
#
# COMPACT_ATOMS: atom_id res chain seq x y z
N MET A 1 -3.67 -33.08 7.60
CA MET A 1 -3.31 -31.65 7.52
C MET A 1 -4.22 -31.01 6.50
N THR A 2 -5.27 -30.34 6.95
CA THR A 2 -6.18 -29.56 6.11
C THR A 2 -5.54 -28.20 5.88
N VAL A 3 -5.06 -27.97 4.66
CA VAL A 3 -4.61 -26.66 4.19
C VAL A 3 -5.88 -25.79 4.14
N HIS A 4 -5.97 -24.80 5.03
CA HIS A 4 -7.01 -23.79 4.91
C HIS A 4 -6.74 -23.02 3.61
N PRO A 5 -7.66 -22.98 2.63
CA PRO A 5 -7.52 -22.07 1.52
C PRO A 5 -7.56 -20.67 2.13
N LEU A 6 -6.48 -19.92 1.93
CA LEU A 6 -6.44 -18.49 2.17
C LEU A 6 -7.69 -17.92 1.49
N ASN A 7 -8.58 -17.34 2.29
CA ASN A 7 -9.69 -16.57 1.75
C ASN A 7 -9.08 -15.25 1.25
N GLU A 8 -8.41 -15.33 0.10
CA GLU A 8 -7.70 -14.25 -0.58
C GLU A 8 -8.75 -13.27 -1.08
N MET A 9 -9.08 -12.28 -0.27
CA MET A 9 -9.80 -11.11 -0.76
C MET A 9 -8.82 -10.29 -1.60
N ALA A 10 -8.84 -10.51 -2.91
CA ALA A 10 -8.19 -9.64 -3.87
C ALA A 10 -8.72 -8.22 -3.70
N THR A 11 -7.84 -7.27 -3.37
CA THR A 11 -8.20 -5.86 -3.28
C THR A 11 -8.64 -5.37 -4.64
N PRO A 12 -9.81 -4.73 -4.75
CA PRO A 12 -10.14 -3.99 -5.96
C PRO A 12 -8.99 -3.02 -6.26
N ALA A 13 -8.45 -3.03 -7.48
CA ALA A 13 -7.32 -2.15 -7.85
C ALA A 13 -7.58 -0.67 -7.52
N SER A 14 -8.86 -0.25 -7.49
CA SER A 14 -9.32 1.06 -7.07
C SER A 14 -9.06 1.43 -5.60
N ASN A 15 -8.98 0.43 -4.71
CA ASN A 15 -8.75 0.59 -3.28
C ASN A 15 -7.25 0.66 -2.97
N ALA A 16 -6.42 -0.15 -3.65
CA ALA A 16 -4.97 -0.02 -3.57
C ALA A 16 -4.50 1.36 -4.09
N ARG A 17 -5.05 1.81 -5.22
CA ARG A 17 -4.80 3.16 -5.76
C ARG A 17 -5.23 4.28 -4.80
N LEU A 18 -6.26 4.06 -3.99
CA LEU A 18 -6.67 5.05 -2.99
C LEU A 18 -5.58 5.28 -1.95
N VAL A 19 -4.92 4.22 -1.49
CA VAL A 19 -3.83 4.33 -0.51
C VAL A 19 -2.69 5.17 -1.10
N SER A 20 -2.22 4.84 -2.31
CA SER A 20 -1.19 5.64 -3.00
C SER A 20 -1.61 7.11 -3.10
N GLU A 21 -2.84 7.36 -3.54
CA GLU A 21 -3.35 8.71 -3.75
C GLU A 21 -3.46 9.53 -2.45
N ILE A 22 -3.82 8.89 -1.32
CA ILE A 22 -3.81 9.53 0.00
C ILE A 22 -2.40 10.04 0.31
N PHE A 23 -1.40 9.18 0.26
CA PHE A 23 -0.03 9.54 0.65
C PHE A 23 0.65 10.46 -0.37
N ARG A 24 0.27 10.37 -1.65
CA ARG A 24 0.70 11.31 -2.69
C ARG A 24 0.22 12.73 -2.40
N LYS A 25 -1.08 12.92 -2.09
CA LYS A 25 -1.62 14.24 -1.73
C LYS A 25 -1.01 14.79 -0.43
N LEU A 26 -0.72 13.93 0.54
CA LEU A 26 0.02 14.33 1.73
C LEU A 26 1.45 14.76 1.37
N ALA A 27 2.11 14.09 0.43
CA ALA A 27 3.43 14.50 -0.06
C ALA A 27 3.38 15.86 -0.78
N GLU A 28 2.42 16.05 -1.68
CA GLU A 28 2.19 17.33 -2.37
C GLU A 28 1.92 18.48 -1.40
N PHE A 29 1.03 18.26 -0.42
CA PHE A 29 0.78 19.21 0.65
C PHE A 29 2.08 19.65 1.32
N ARG A 30 3.03 18.75 1.56
CA ARG A 30 4.25 19.06 2.32
C ARG A 30 5.33 19.79 1.54
N ILE A 31 5.28 19.78 0.20
CA ILE A 31 6.26 20.50 -0.60
C ILE A 31 6.13 22.00 -0.34
N ASP A 32 4.89 22.51 -0.36
CA ASP A 32 4.62 23.96 -0.28
C ASP A 32 3.66 24.35 0.86
N TYR A 33 3.23 23.39 1.69
CA TYR A 33 2.17 23.58 2.70
C TYR A 33 0.85 24.11 2.10
N ASP A 34 0.57 23.77 0.84
CA ASP A 34 -0.64 24.20 0.13
C ASP A 34 -1.86 23.39 0.59
N GLU A 35 -2.72 24.04 1.39
CA GLU A 35 -3.95 23.46 1.94
C GLU A 35 -4.91 22.92 0.87
N THR A 36 -4.77 23.36 -0.39
CA THR A 36 -5.55 22.83 -1.52
C THR A 36 -5.45 21.31 -1.62
N TYR A 37 -4.27 20.72 -1.41
CA TYR A 37 -4.09 19.26 -1.46
C TYR A 37 -4.80 18.54 -0.31
N LEU A 38 -4.91 19.15 0.87
CA LEU A 38 -5.69 18.60 1.98
C LEU A 38 -7.20 18.68 1.68
N HIS A 39 -7.66 19.78 1.09
CA HIS A 39 -9.05 19.91 0.66
C HIS A 39 -9.41 18.90 -0.43
N GLU A 40 -8.54 18.68 -1.40
CA GLU A 40 -8.72 17.67 -2.45
C GLU A 40 -8.72 16.25 -1.89
N LEU A 41 -7.78 15.92 -0.99
CA LEU A 41 -7.73 14.63 -0.31
C LEU A 41 -9.03 14.39 0.46
N PHE A 42 -9.49 15.39 1.20
CA PHE A 42 -10.71 15.27 1.97
C PHE A 42 -11.96 15.15 1.08
N ALA A 43 -12.03 15.90 -0.01
CA ALA A 43 -13.09 15.78 -1.01
C ALA A 43 -13.08 14.39 -1.68
N MET A 44 -11.91 13.84 -1.96
CA MET A 44 -11.76 12.47 -2.47
C MET A 44 -12.29 11.44 -1.48
N LEU A 45 -11.92 11.55 -0.20
CA LEU A 45 -12.37 10.62 0.85
C LEU A 45 -13.89 10.68 1.03
N ARG A 46 -14.48 11.88 1.11
CA ARG A 46 -15.93 12.08 1.26
C ARG A 46 -16.77 11.54 0.11
N ARG A 47 -16.21 11.39 -1.09
CA ARG A 47 -16.90 10.72 -2.22
C ARG A 47 -17.01 9.21 -2.05
N ARG A 48 -16.21 8.60 -1.15
CA ARG A 48 -16.10 7.15 -0.97
C ARG A 48 -16.63 6.66 0.37
N MET A 49 -16.69 7.52 1.38
CA MET A 49 -17.10 7.15 2.73
C MET A 49 -17.83 8.29 3.46
N PRO A 50 -18.58 8.01 4.54
CA PRO A 50 -19.23 9.03 5.35
C PRO A 50 -18.25 10.06 5.92
N GLU A 51 -18.69 11.30 6.10
CA GLU A 51 -17.86 12.44 6.54
C GLU A 51 -17.02 12.14 7.78
N ARG A 52 -17.66 11.68 8.87
CA ARG A 52 -16.97 11.31 10.11
C ARG A 52 -15.84 10.30 9.90
N GLN A 53 -16.01 9.41 8.92
CA GLN A 53 -15.02 8.39 8.62
C GLN A 53 -13.92 8.94 7.71
N ALA A 54 -14.25 9.84 6.79
CA ALA A 54 -13.26 10.59 6.00
C ALA A 54 -12.33 11.41 6.91
N ASP A 55 -12.87 12.10 7.92
CA ASP A 55 -12.08 12.82 8.93
C ASP A 55 -11.11 11.90 9.66
N ARG A 56 -11.59 10.71 10.03
CA ARG A 56 -10.80 9.73 10.76
C ARG A 56 -9.67 9.17 9.90
N VAL A 57 -9.96 8.79 8.66
CA VAL A 57 -8.96 8.32 7.69
C VAL A 57 -7.93 9.43 7.42
N MET A 58 -8.35 10.68 7.29
CA MET A 58 -7.46 11.82 7.12
C MET A 58 -6.47 11.96 8.29
N SER A 59 -6.99 11.93 9.52
CA SER A 59 -6.19 12.02 10.75
C SER A 59 -5.21 10.84 10.90
N ASP A 60 -5.69 9.61 10.67
CA ASP A 60 -4.86 8.41 10.80
C ASP A 60 -3.79 8.34 9.69
N ALA A 61 -4.11 8.79 8.48
CA ALA A 61 -3.15 8.90 7.39
C ALA A 61 -2.06 9.93 7.69
N LEU A 62 -2.42 11.11 8.23
CA LEU A 62 -1.45 12.11 8.70
C LEU A 62 -0.55 11.57 9.82
N ALA A 63 -1.11 10.81 10.77
CA ALA A 63 -0.33 10.20 11.84
C ALA A 63 0.68 9.17 11.30
N MET A 64 0.24 8.32 10.36
CA MET A 64 1.11 7.36 9.70
C MET A 64 2.18 8.04 8.85
N ASP A 65 1.82 9.09 8.12
CA ASP A 65 2.73 9.86 7.29
C ASP A 65 3.84 10.56 8.09
N ASN A 66 3.49 11.17 9.22
CA ASN A 66 4.46 11.76 10.14
C ASN A 66 5.45 10.71 10.69
N GLU A 67 4.94 9.52 10.98
CA GLU A 67 5.75 8.40 11.47
C GLU A 67 6.69 7.85 10.39
N ILE A 68 6.24 7.80 9.13
CA ILE A 68 7.10 7.49 7.96
C ILE A 68 8.21 8.52 7.87
N ARG A 69 7.87 9.82 7.92
CA ARG A 69 8.84 10.92 7.83
C ARG A 69 9.88 10.93 8.94
N PHE A 70 9.51 10.50 10.13
CA PHE A 70 10.47 10.38 11.23
C PHE A 70 11.60 9.39 10.91
N ARG A 71 11.35 8.41 10.03
CA ARG A 71 12.32 7.39 9.59
C ARG A 71 12.91 7.65 8.23
N LEU A 72 12.13 8.24 7.33
CA LEU A 72 12.49 8.62 5.97
C LEU A 72 12.28 10.13 5.82
N PRO A 73 13.28 10.98 6.14
CA PRO A 73 13.11 12.43 6.11
C PRO A 73 12.64 12.98 4.77
N ASP A 74 13.07 12.36 3.66
CA ASP A 74 12.66 12.72 2.30
C ASP A 74 11.26 12.20 1.93
N GLY A 75 10.65 11.37 2.78
CA GLY A 75 9.35 10.74 2.55
C GLY A 75 9.40 9.57 1.57
N LEU A 76 8.22 9.19 1.09
CA LEU A 76 8.06 8.15 0.06
C LEU A 76 8.08 8.79 -1.33
N SER A 77 8.78 8.16 -2.26
CA SER A 77 8.76 8.41 -3.71
C SER A 77 7.55 7.74 -4.36
N LEU A 78 6.37 8.28 -4.07
CA LEU A 78 5.12 7.90 -4.72
C LEU A 78 4.97 8.68 -6.03
N GLY A 79 5.57 8.17 -7.11
CA GLY A 79 5.41 8.73 -8.46
C GLY A 79 3.95 8.75 -8.91
N GLU A 80 3.65 9.44 -10.01
CA GLU A 80 2.37 9.27 -10.69
C GLU A 80 2.26 7.80 -11.10
N ASP A 81 1.32 7.06 -10.50
CA ASP A 81 1.10 5.65 -10.83
C ASP A 81 0.80 5.56 -12.33
N ASP A 82 1.74 5.03 -13.11
CA ASP A 82 1.50 4.67 -14.50
C ASP A 82 0.28 3.75 -14.53
N ALA A 83 -0.65 3.98 -15.46
CA ALA A 83 -2.02 3.45 -15.44
C ALA A 83 -2.14 1.90 -15.29
N GLY A 84 -1.04 1.17 -15.44
CA GLY A 84 -0.94 -0.28 -15.27
C GLY A 84 -0.52 -0.78 -13.89
N PHE A 85 0.45 -0.15 -13.19
CA PHE A 85 1.03 -0.75 -11.97
C PHE A 85 1.55 0.30 -10.96
N PRO A 86 1.19 0.19 -9.67
CA PRO A 86 1.71 1.07 -8.63
C PRO A 86 3.23 0.91 -8.46
N SER A 87 3.91 2.00 -8.06
CA SER A 87 5.35 1.97 -7.78
C SER A 87 5.71 0.91 -6.71
N PRO A 88 6.95 0.39 -6.66
CA PRO A 88 7.35 -0.56 -5.63
C PRO A 88 7.07 -0.07 -4.20
N GLU A 89 7.26 1.22 -3.93
CA GLU A 89 6.97 1.83 -2.64
C GLU A 89 5.45 1.92 -2.37
N ALA A 90 4.65 2.28 -3.38
CA ALA A 90 3.19 2.26 -3.27
C ALA A 90 2.66 0.85 -2.96
N GLN A 91 3.27 -0.18 -3.55
CA GLN A 91 2.95 -1.57 -3.27
C GLN A 91 3.33 -1.98 -1.84
N ALA A 92 4.56 -1.66 -1.41
CA ALA A 92 5.04 -1.97 -0.07
C ALA A 92 4.21 -1.25 1.02
N LEU A 93 3.83 0.01 0.77
CA LEU A 93 2.93 0.78 1.63
C LEU A 93 1.54 0.13 1.73
N THR A 94 0.98 -0.28 0.60
CA THR A 94 -0.32 -0.97 0.56
C THR A 94 -0.26 -2.31 1.30
N ARG A 95 0.80 -3.10 1.07
CA ARG A 95 1.08 -4.35 1.80
C ARG A 95 1.17 -4.13 3.30
N LEU A 96 1.92 -3.11 3.73
CA LEU A 96 2.08 -2.76 5.14
C LEU A 96 0.73 -2.50 5.80
N ILE A 97 -0.14 -1.71 5.16
CA ILE A 97 -1.48 -1.40 5.69
C ILE A 97 -2.37 -2.65 5.71
N ALA A 98 -2.37 -3.44 4.63
CA ALA A 98 -3.14 -4.68 4.54
C ALA A 98 -2.74 -5.68 5.64
N TYR A 99 -1.45 -6.01 5.73
CA TYR A 99 -0.94 -6.98 6.71
C TYR A 99 -1.08 -6.48 8.15
N ALA A 100 -0.91 -5.17 8.40
CA ALA A 100 -1.13 -4.60 9.72
C ALA A 100 -2.62 -4.65 10.13
N GLY A 101 -3.55 -4.48 9.18
CA GLY A 101 -4.98 -4.67 9.38
C GLY A 101 -5.36 -6.12 9.65
N ALA A 102 -4.73 -7.07 8.95
CA ALA A 102 -4.89 -8.51 9.14
C ALA A 102 -4.20 -9.05 10.40
N THR A 103 -3.47 -8.21 11.15
CA THR A 103 -2.65 -8.58 12.32
C THR A 103 -1.46 -9.50 12.01
N ASP A 104 -1.06 -9.59 10.74
CA ASP A 104 0.11 -10.34 10.29
C ASP A 104 1.40 -9.55 10.51
N HIS A 105 1.83 -9.51 11.77
CA HIS A 105 2.96 -8.69 12.20
C HIS A 105 4.28 -8.96 11.45
N SER A 106 4.53 -10.21 11.04
CA SER A 106 5.74 -10.59 10.30
C SER A 106 5.72 -10.02 8.88
N LEU A 107 4.60 -10.17 8.16
CA LEU A 107 4.46 -9.66 6.79
C LEU A 107 4.40 -8.13 6.76
N ALA A 108 3.72 -7.53 7.75
CA ALA A 108 3.75 -6.08 7.93
C ALA A 108 5.16 -5.55 8.20
N ALA A 109 6.00 -6.33 8.89
CA ALA A 109 7.39 -5.95 9.12
C ALA A 109 8.23 -6.01 7.85
N ALA A 110 8.13 -7.09 7.09
CA ALA A 110 8.80 -7.23 5.79
C ALA A 110 8.40 -6.09 4.82
N ALA A 111 7.11 -5.74 4.77
CA ALA A 111 6.63 -4.64 3.94
C ALA A 111 7.18 -3.26 4.38
N ALA A 112 7.40 -3.04 5.68
CA ALA A 112 8.06 -1.82 6.16
C ALA A 112 9.56 -1.79 5.83
N GLU A 113 10.24 -2.94 5.87
CA GLU A 113 11.64 -3.07 5.46
C GLU A 113 11.83 -2.81 3.97
N GLU A 114 10.86 -3.22 3.12
CA GLU A 114 10.85 -2.86 1.69
C GLU A 114 10.76 -1.35 1.44
N LEU A 115 10.18 -0.59 2.37
CA LEU A 115 10.19 0.87 2.36
C LEU A 115 11.50 1.47 2.91
N GLY A 116 12.46 0.65 3.34
CA GLY A 116 13.68 1.10 4.01
C GLY A 116 13.48 1.46 5.48
N ILE A 117 12.41 0.99 6.12
CA ILE A 117 12.05 1.36 7.49
C ILE A 117 12.30 0.21 8.48
N GLU A 118 13.43 0.28 9.18
CA GLU A 118 13.79 -0.63 10.27
C GLU A 118 13.11 -0.21 11.61
N ASN A 119 12.89 -1.16 12.54
CA ASN A 119 12.31 -0.90 13.88
C ASN A 119 10.99 -0.09 13.89
N HIS A 120 9.95 -0.68 13.28
CA HIS A 120 8.72 -0.01 12.87
C HIS A 120 7.47 -0.38 13.72
N ARG A 121 7.61 -0.58 15.05
CA ARG A 121 6.45 -0.95 15.91
C ARG A 121 5.33 0.10 15.87
N ILE A 122 5.70 1.39 15.94
CA ILE A 122 4.73 2.49 15.94
C ILE A 122 4.12 2.64 14.55
N LEU A 123 4.93 2.64 13.48
CA LEU A 123 4.45 2.58 12.10
C LEU A 123 3.43 1.45 11.85
N ARG A 124 3.70 0.22 12.28
CA ARG A 124 2.72 -0.89 12.16
C ARG A 124 1.42 -0.62 12.93
N LYS A 125 1.51 0.05 14.08
CA LYS A 125 0.32 0.46 14.83
C LYS A 125 -0.47 1.52 14.07
N CYS A 126 0.19 2.53 13.51
CA CYS A 126 -0.45 3.54 12.65
C CYS A 126 -1.11 2.89 11.43
N ALA A 127 -0.41 1.97 10.76
CA ALA A 127 -0.92 1.21 9.62
C ALA A 127 -2.15 0.37 10.00
N SER A 128 -2.15 -0.30 11.15
CA SER A 128 -3.29 -1.08 11.64
C SER A 128 -4.50 -0.19 11.97
N VAL A 129 -4.27 0.97 12.59
CA VAL A 129 -5.32 1.95 12.89
C VAL A 129 -5.91 2.51 11.60
N LEU A 130 -5.06 2.90 10.64
CA LEU A 130 -5.49 3.37 9.32
C LEU A 130 -6.30 2.31 8.57
N ALA A 131 -5.85 1.05 8.57
CA ALA A 131 -6.59 -0.06 7.97
C ALA A 131 -7.98 -0.24 8.60
N SER A 132 -8.07 -0.14 9.93
CA SER A 132 -9.35 -0.21 10.64
C SER A 132 -10.28 0.94 10.26
N SER A 133 -9.75 2.15 10.12
CA SER A 133 -10.51 3.32 9.70
C SER A 133 -10.96 3.23 8.25
N LEU A 134 -10.13 2.71 7.34
CA LEU A 134 -10.54 2.45 5.96
C LEU A 134 -11.68 1.42 5.93
N ALA A 135 -11.56 0.31 6.66
CA ALA A 135 -12.58 -0.74 6.72
C ALA A 135 -13.92 -0.23 7.30
N GLN A 136 -13.89 0.59 8.36
CA GLN A 136 -15.09 1.24 8.91
C GLN A 136 -15.76 2.20 7.90
N GLY A 137 -14.99 2.70 6.93
CA GLY A 137 -15.48 3.51 5.81
C GLY A 137 -15.96 2.71 4.62
N GLY A 138 -15.96 1.39 4.69
CA GLY A 138 -16.31 0.49 3.58
C GLY A 138 -15.19 0.26 2.57
N ILE A 139 -13.94 0.61 2.91
CA ILE A 139 -12.77 0.37 2.09
C ILE A 139 -11.94 -0.77 2.69
N GLU A 140 -12.04 -1.94 2.09
CA GLU A 140 -11.20 -3.08 2.45
C GLU A 140 -9.91 -3.06 1.62
N ILE A 141 -8.77 -3.17 2.31
CA ILE A 141 -7.43 -3.26 1.73
C ILE A 141 -6.90 -4.67 2.04
N GLY A 142 -7.06 -5.59 1.12
CA GLY A 142 -6.29 -6.83 1.06
C GLY A 142 -4.98 -6.67 0.26
N TRP A 143 -4.29 -7.77 0.03
CA TRP A 143 -3.17 -7.82 -0.91
C TRP A 143 -3.13 -9.22 -1.51
N GLU A 144 -3.20 -9.33 -2.84
CA GLU A 144 -2.70 -10.53 -3.51
C GLU A 144 -1.19 -10.47 -3.44
N ALA A 145 -0.56 -11.41 -2.74
CA ALA A 145 0.79 -11.80 -3.12
C ALA A 145 0.66 -12.22 -4.58
N ALA A 146 0.99 -11.32 -5.50
CA ALA A 146 1.07 -11.67 -6.90
C ALA A 146 1.91 -12.95 -6.91
N SER A 147 1.27 -14.06 -7.22
CA SER A 147 1.95 -15.19 -7.81
C SER A 147 2.45 -14.62 -9.12
N VAL A 148 3.60 -13.94 -9.03
CA VAL A 148 4.46 -13.69 -10.17
C VAL A 148 4.91 -15.10 -10.53
N ALA A 149 4.05 -15.80 -11.27
CA ALA A 149 4.47 -16.81 -12.20
C ALA A 149 5.39 -16.07 -13.15
N ILE A 150 6.65 -15.93 -12.75
CA ILE A 150 7.75 -15.67 -13.66
C ILE A 150 7.55 -16.75 -14.71
N PRO A 151 7.25 -16.41 -15.97
CA PRO A 151 7.31 -17.43 -17.00
C PRO A 151 8.77 -17.88 -16.99
N MET A 152 9.02 -19.08 -16.46
CA MET A 152 10.26 -19.79 -16.75
C MET A 152 10.27 -19.88 -18.26
N LYS A 153 11.00 -18.95 -18.91
CA LYS A 153 11.49 -19.17 -20.25
C LYS A 153 12.24 -20.49 -20.15
N ALA A 154 11.61 -21.55 -20.63
CA ALA A 154 12.30 -22.78 -20.94
C ALA A 154 13.50 -22.35 -21.78
N ARG A 155 14.70 -22.41 -21.20
CA ARG A 155 15.93 -22.30 -21.97
C ARG A 155 15.81 -23.36 -23.04
N GLY A 156 15.70 -22.89 -24.28
CA GLY A 156 15.56 -23.75 -25.44
C GLY A 156 16.60 -24.86 -25.36
N SER A 157 16.09 -26.09 -25.37
CA SER A 157 16.84 -27.24 -25.83
C SER A 157 17.33 -26.89 -27.23
N SER A 158 18.60 -26.50 -27.34
CA SER A 158 19.30 -26.48 -28.61
C SER A 158 19.51 -27.92 -29.02
N ASP A 159 18.51 -28.51 -29.68
CA ASP A 159 18.72 -29.71 -30.49
C ASP A 159 19.63 -29.31 -31.65
N VAL A 160 20.90 -29.64 -31.47
CA VAL A 160 21.89 -29.60 -32.52
C VAL A 160 21.63 -30.81 -33.41
N ASP A 161 20.89 -30.59 -34.49
CA ASP A 161 20.62 -31.56 -35.53
C ASP A 161 21.90 -31.73 -36.38
N PHE A 162 22.77 -32.67 -36.01
CA PHE A 162 23.88 -33.13 -36.86
C PHE A 162 23.35 -34.21 -37.81
N ARG A 163 23.04 -33.81 -39.05
CA ARG A 163 22.85 -34.75 -40.16
C ARG A 163 24.21 -35.16 -40.72
N LEU A 164 24.36 -36.49 -40.86
CA LEU A 164 25.41 -37.22 -41.56
C LEU A 164 25.47 -36.87 -43.05
#